data_AF-A0AA92TV17-F1
#
_entry.id   AF-A0AA92TV17-F1
#
_cell.length_a   1.000
_cell.length_b   1.000
_cell.length_c   1.000
_cell.angle_alpha   90.00
_cell.angle_beta   90.00
_cell.angle_gamma   90.00
#
_symmetry.space_group_name_H-M   'P 1'
#
loop_
_entity.id
_entity.type
_entity.pdbx_description
1 polymer ?
#
loop_
_entity_poly.entity_id
_entity_poly.type
_entity_poly.pdbx_seq_one_letter_code
_entity_poly.pdbx_strand_id
1 'polypeptide(L)'
;MALAQEVIEKRRRGEPCDWVYWFTKEENEEIQRHNLYFRVNNYIAERINKFYRVPDTDTPSEFCKFVTASDVMERICTNPAFRQSMSNKDISMFMEALGFKKIHRKTGNGWKVIEMRPDEIENNQKMDGSENIPPEDLPF
;
A
#
# COMPACT_ATOMS: atom_id res chain seq x y z
N MET A 1 -9.42 0.74 41.36
CA MET A 1 -10.69 0.33 40.70
C MET A 1 -11.76 1.44 40.67
N ALA A 2 -11.47 2.69 41.05
CA ALA A 2 -12.48 3.76 41.13
C ALA A 2 -12.86 4.37 39.75
N LEU A 3 -11.89 4.54 38.85
CA LEU A 3 -12.11 5.25 37.58
C LEU A 3 -13.06 4.52 36.63
N ALA A 4 -12.94 3.20 36.51
CA ALA A 4 -13.81 2.41 35.64
C ALA A 4 -15.28 2.44 36.10
N GLN A 5 -15.51 2.41 37.41
CA GLN A 5 -16.85 2.46 37.98
C GLN A 5 -17.51 3.83 37.77
N GLU A 6 -16.75 4.91 37.94
CA GLU A 6 -17.21 6.29 37.73
C GLU A 6 -17.62 6.55 36.26
N VAL A 7 -16.86 6.02 35.31
CA VAL A 7 -17.16 6.12 33.87
C VAL A 7 -18.44 5.36 33.52
N ILE A 8 -18.62 4.17 34.07
CA ILE A 8 -19.83 3.36 33.85
C ILE A 8 -21.07 4.09 34.39
N GLU A 9 -20.97 4.72 35.56
CA GLU A 9 -22.07 5.49 36.15
C GLU A 9 -22.38 6.76 35.36
N LYS A 10 -21.37 7.51 34.91
CA LYS A 10 -21.54 8.69 34.05
C LYS A 10 -22.23 8.35 32.73
N ARG A 11 -21.84 7.23 32.09
CA ARG A 11 -22.52 6.70 30.89
C ARG A 11 -23.97 6.30 31.18
N ARG A 12 -24.24 5.66 32.32
CA ARG A 12 -25.60 5.25 32.72
C ARG A 12 -26.51 6.46 32.97
N ARG A 13 -25.94 7.59 33.37
CA ARG A 13 -26.63 8.87 33.61
C ARG A 13 -26.78 9.74 32.35
N GLY A 14 -26.23 9.32 31.21
CA GLY A 14 -26.28 10.08 29.95
C GLY A 14 -25.43 11.34 29.96
N GLU A 15 -24.49 11.45 30.91
CA GLU A 15 -23.58 12.59 31.02
C GLU A 15 -22.42 12.44 30.02
N PRO A 16 -21.94 13.53 29.40
CA PRO A 16 -20.78 13.49 28.53
C PRO A 16 -19.59 12.93 29.33
N CYS A 17 -19.02 11.84 28.84
CA CYS A 17 -17.94 11.12 29.49
C CYS A 17 -16.74 11.10 28.56
N ASP A 18 -15.76 11.94 28.84
CA ASP A 18 -14.54 12.12 28.04
C ASP A 18 -13.55 10.95 28.18
N TRP A 19 -13.91 9.92 28.93
CA TRP A 19 -13.05 8.76 29.15
C TRP A 19 -13.29 7.67 28.10
N VAL A 20 -12.22 7.31 27.39
CA VAL A 20 -12.20 6.26 26.37
C VAL A 20 -11.24 5.16 26.84
N TYR A 21 -11.72 3.92 26.82
CA TYR A 21 -10.93 2.74 27.22
C TYR A 21 -9.81 2.40 26.22
N TRP A 22 -9.90 2.92 25.00
CA TRP A 22 -8.92 2.74 23.94
C TRP A 22 -8.52 4.06 23.29
N PHE A 23 -7.54 4.03 22.37
CA PHE A 23 -7.14 5.18 21.56
C PHE A 23 -8.36 5.84 20.92
N THR A 24 -8.41 7.17 21.00
CA THR A 24 -9.34 7.99 20.22
C THR A 24 -9.10 7.81 18.73
N LYS A 25 -10.03 8.29 17.91
CA LYS A 25 -9.90 8.20 16.46
C LYS A 25 -8.66 8.96 15.97
N GLU A 26 -8.43 10.16 16.50
CA GLU A 26 -7.24 10.96 16.15
C GLU A 26 -5.94 10.26 16.54
N GLU A 27 -5.87 9.66 17.73
CA GLU A 27 -4.69 8.91 18.18
C GLU A 27 -4.41 7.68 17.30
N ASN A 28 -5.45 6.95 16.88
CA ASN A 28 -5.30 5.84 15.93
C ASN A 28 -4.78 6.31 14.57
N GLU A 29 -5.15 7.50 14.12
CA GLU A 29 -4.65 8.09 12.86
C GLU A 29 -3.20 8.57 13.01
N GLU A 30 -2.83 9.12 14.16
CA GLU A 30 -1.44 9.49 14.50
C GLU A 30 -0.52 8.26 14.53
N ILE A 31 -0.96 7.18 15.18
CA ILE A 31 -0.22 5.91 15.24
C ILE A 31 -0.10 5.30 13.83
N GLN A 32 -1.15 5.37 13.01
CA GLN A 32 -1.07 4.93 11.63
C GLN A 32 -0.10 5.76 10.78
N ARG A 33 -0.09 7.09 10.95
CA ARG A 33 0.91 7.98 10.33
C ARG A 33 2.32 7.64 10.78
N HIS A 34 2.52 7.39 12.07
CA HIS A 34 3.81 7.00 12.64
C HIS A 34 4.28 5.64 12.12
N ASN A 35 3.37 4.67 12.02
CA ASN A 35 3.63 3.35 11.44
C ASN A 35 4.02 3.43 9.96
N LEU A 36 3.59 4.47 9.23
CA LEU A 36 4.00 4.69 7.85
C LEU A 36 5.50 4.97 7.73
N TYR A 37 6.10 5.67 8.70
CA TYR A 37 7.54 5.97 8.73
C TYR A 37 8.41 4.73 9.00
N PHE A 38 7.89 3.75 9.75
CA PHE A 38 8.58 2.48 10.03
C PHE A 38 8.13 1.33 9.12
N ARG A 39 7.25 1.60 8.16
CA ARG A 39 6.82 0.61 7.18
C ARG A 39 8.01 0.35 6.27
N VAL A 40 8.77 -0.71 6.60
CA VAL A 40 9.87 -1.28 5.82
C VAL A 40 9.54 -1.20 4.34
N ASN A 41 10.54 -0.85 3.52
CA ASN A 41 10.52 -0.91 2.05
C ASN A 41 9.47 -1.91 1.60
N ASN A 42 8.38 -1.36 1.08
CA ASN A 42 7.17 -2.13 0.94
C ASN A 42 7.38 -3.09 -0.23
N TYR A 43 7.88 -4.28 0.09
CA TYR A 43 8.15 -5.38 -0.83
C TYR A 43 6.99 -5.56 -1.82
N ILE A 44 5.75 -5.31 -1.37
CA ILE A 44 4.54 -5.33 -2.19
C ILE A 44 4.52 -4.20 -3.22
N ALA A 45 4.78 -2.96 -2.82
CA ALA A 45 4.90 -1.85 -3.76
C ALA A 45 6.03 -2.08 -4.76
N GLU A 46 7.18 -2.58 -4.32
CA GLU A 46 8.29 -2.94 -5.23
C GLU A 46 7.89 -4.05 -6.20
N ARG A 47 7.17 -5.07 -5.73
CA ARG A 47 6.67 -6.16 -6.54
C ARG A 47 5.63 -5.71 -7.56
N ILE A 48 4.72 -4.81 -7.17
CA ILE A 48 3.73 -4.20 -8.05
C ILE A 48 4.46 -3.37 -9.11
N ASN A 49 5.36 -2.47 -8.70
CA ASN A 49 6.15 -1.66 -9.62
C ASN A 49 7.03 -2.50 -10.54
N LYS A 50 7.50 -3.68 -10.11
CA LYS A 50 8.26 -4.59 -10.98
C LYS A 50 7.44 -5.17 -12.13
N PHE A 51 6.12 -5.30 -11.99
CA PHE A 51 5.26 -5.92 -13.01
C PHE A 51 4.32 -4.93 -13.70
N TYR A 52 4.01 -3.81 -13.05
CA TYR A 52 2.98 -2.89 -13.49
C TYR A 52 3.52 -1.46 -13.46
N ARG A 53 3.23 -0.69 -14.51
CA ARG A 53 3.37 0.77 -14.53
C ARG A 53 2.02 1.45 -14.58
N VAL A 54 1.97 2.65 -13.99
CA VAL A 54 0.83 3.54 -14.10
C VAL A 54 0.73 4.02 -15.56
N PRO A 55 -0.45 3.92 -16.20
CA PRO A 55 -0.63 4.42 -17.55
C PRO A 55 -0.68 5.95 -17.58
N ASP A 56 0.22 6.56 -18.36
CA ASP A 56 0.20 7.99 -18.66
C ASP A 56 -0.95 8.37 -19.61
N THR A 57 -1.26 9.67 -19.71
CA THR A 57 -2.29 10.22 -20.61
C THR A 57 -2.04 9.89 -22.07
N ASP A 58 -0.77 9.79 -22.46
CA ASP A 58 -0.32 9.54 -23.83
C ASP A 58 -0.08 8.05 -24.11
N THR A 59 -0.30 7.18 -23.12
CA THR A 59 -0.14 5.74 -23.32
C THR A 59 -1.25 5.20 -24.22
N PRO A 60 -0.92 4.54 -25.35
CA PRO A 60 -1.92 3.92 -26.20
C PRO A 60 -2.75 2.90 -25.42
N SER A 61 -4.07 2.91 -25.61
CA SER A 61 -4.99 2.02 -24.89
C SER A 61 -4.74 0.54 -25.15
N GLU A 62 -4.03 0.21 -26.23
CA GLU A 62 -3.61 -1.15 -26.60
C GLU A 62 -2.62 -1.76 -25.60
N PHE A 63 -1.79 -0.94 -24.94
CA PHE A 63 -0.85 -1.40 -23.90
C PHE A 63 -1.47 -1.45 -22.51
N CYS A 64 -2.67 -0.90 -22.35
CA CYS A 64 -3.34 -0.79 -21.08
C CYS A 64 -4.21 -2.03 -20.82
N LYS A 65 -3.90 -2.77 -19.76
CA LYS A 65 -4.69 -3.91 -19.29
C LYS A 65 -5.54 -3.53 -18.08
N PHE A 66 -6.64 -4.23 -17.94
CA PHE A 66 -7.45 -4.20 -16.72
C PHE A 66 -7.04 -5.39 -15.85
N VAL A 67 -6.64 -5.12 -14.61
CA VAL A 67 -6.27 -6.15 -13.64
C VAL A 67 -7.14 -6.03 -12.39
N THR A 68 -7.54 -7.17 -11.83
CA THR A 68 -8.28 -7.25 -10.57
C THR A 68 -7.33 -7.44 -9.40
N ALA A 69 -7.84 -7.31 -8.16
CA ALA A 69 -7.05 -7.55 -6.96
C ALA A 69 -6.52 -8.99 -6.91
N SER A 70 -7.29 -9.96 -7.40
CA SER A 70 -6.91 -11.36 -7.49
C SER A 70 -5.75 -11.59 -8.46
N ASP A 71 -5.79 -10.95 -9.64
CA ASP A 71 -4.71 -11.04 -10.64
C ASP A 71 -3.40 -10.48 -10.07
N VAL A 72 -3.47 -9.32 -9.42
CA VAL A 72 -2.31 -8.69 -8.77
C VAL A 72 -1.77 -9.60 -7.67
N MET A 73 -2.65 -10.16 -6.82
CA MET A 73 -2.27 -11.07 -5.74
C MET A 73 -1.57 -12.33 -6.27
N GLU A 74 -2.08 -12.95 -7.33
CA GLU A 74 -1.44 -14.10 -7.98
C GLU A 74 -0.04 -13.76 -8.51
N ARG A 75 0.13 -12.56 -9.06
CA ARG A 75 1.40 -12.14 -9.63
C ARG A 75 2.46 -11.82 -8.58
N ILE A 76 2.08 -11.17 -7.47
CA ILE A 76 3.03 -10.68 -6.45
C ILE A 76 3.23 -11.64 -5.28
N CYS A 77 2.22 -12.45 -4.92
CA CYS A 77 2.28 -13.37 -3.78
C CYS A 77 2.63 -14.79 -4.24
N THR A 78 3.82 -14.97 -4.81
CA THR A 78 4.34 -16.31 -5.20
C THR A 78 4.69 -17.18 -4.00
N ASN A 79 4.98 -16.58 -2.85
CA ASN A 79 5.25 -17.31 -1.61
C ASN A 79 3.93 -17.55 -0.82
N PRO A 80 3.57 -18.81 -0.51
CA PRO A 80 2.35 -19.14 0.24
C PRO A 80 2.19 -18.42 1.58
N ALA A 81 3.29 -18.16 2.29
CA ALA A 81 3.26 -17.46 3.57
C ALA A 81 2.80 -15.99 3.43
N PHE A 82 3.17 -15.34 2.32
CA PHE A 82 2.73 -13.97 2.02
C PHE A 82 1.28 -13.91 1.55
N ARG A 83 0.78 -14.98 0.91
CA ARG A 83 -0.62 -15.03 0.47
C ARG A 83 -1.61 -15.05 1.64
N GLN A 84 -1.21 -15.60 2.79
CA GLN A 84 -2.05 -15.65 3.99
C GLN A 84 -2.13 -14.31 4.73
N SER A 85 -1.10 -13.47 4.64
CA SER A 85 -1.05 -12.16 5.30
C SER A 85 -1.61 -11.01 4.48
N MET A 86 -1.95 -11.24 3.20
CA MET A 86 -2.38 -10.21 2.26
C MET A 86 -3.87 -10.29 1.96
N SER A 87 -4.59 -9.18 2.14
CA SER A 87 -6.00 -9.07 1.76
C SER A 87 -6.20 -8.23 0.49
N ASN A 88 -7.37 -8.35 -0.14
CA ASN A 88 -7.77 -7.48 -1.26
C ASN A 88 -7.81 -5.99 -0.86
N LYS A 89 -8.02 -5.68 0.42
CA LYS A 89 -7.99 -4.31 0.94
C LYS A 89 -6.57 -3.75 0.92
N ASP A 90 -5.58 -4.56 1.29
CA ASP A 90 -4.17 -4.16 1.26
C ASP A 90 -3.71 -3.89 -0.17
N ILE A 91 -4.08 -4.75 -1.12
CA ILE A 91 -3.80 -4.52 -2.55
C ILE A 91 -4.46 -3.23 -3.02
N SER A 92 -5.72 -2.99 -2.63
CA SER A 92 -6.41 -1.74 -3.01
C SER A 92 -5.70 -0.51 -2.48
N MET A 93 -5.27 -0.54 -1.21
CA MET A 93 -4.51 0.53 -0.58
C MET A 93 -3.18 0.77 -1.31
N PHE A 94 -2.43 -0.29 -1.67
CA PHE A 94 -1.15 -0.13 -2.37
C PHE A 94 -1.31 0.34 -3.81
N MET A 95 -2.29 -0.18 -4.55
CA MET A 95 -2.57 0.26 -5.92
C MET A 95 -2.98 1.74 -5.95
N GLU A 96 -3.81 2.19 -5.01
CA GLU A 96 -4.19 3.60 -4.91
C GLU A 96 -3.01 4.48 -4.48
N ALA A 97 -2.19 4.03 -3.51
CA ALA A 97 -1.00 4.76 -3.08
C ALA A 97 0.09 4.90 -4.17
N LEU A 98 0.17 3.93 -5.09
CA LEU A 98 1.07 3.95 -6.24
C LEU A 98 0.52 4.77 -7.42
N GLY A 99 -0.69 5.33 -7.31
CA GLY A 99 -1.29 6.18 -8.35
C GLY A 99 -2.06 5.42 -9.43
N PHE A 100 -2.33 4.12 -9.27
CA PHE A 100 -3.13 3.38 -10.24
C PHE A 100 -4.59 3.82 -10.22
N LYS A 101 -5.13 4.11 -11.41
CA LYS A 101 -6.52 4.52 -11.56
C LYS A 101 -7.46 3.34 -11.39
N LYS A 102 -8.28 3.39 -10.34
CA LYS A 102 -9.36 2.42 -10.08
C LYS A 102 -10.46 2.54 -11.13
N ILE A 103 -10.94 1.40 -11.62
CA ILE A 103 -12.04 1.28 -12.58
C ILE A 103 -13.09 0.36 -11.97
N HIS A 104 -14.32 0.85 -11.92
CA HIS A 104 -15.49 0.07 -11.53
C HIS A 104 -16.14 -0.54 -12.78
N ARG A 105 -16.33 -1.86 -12.81
CA ARG A 105 -17.04 -2.58 -13.88
C ARG A 105 -18.14 -3.43 -13.27
N LYS A 106 -19.14 -3.80 -14.10
CA LYS A 106 -20.22 -4.73 -13.71
C LYS A 106 -19.68 -6.09 -13.24
N THR A 107 -18.51 -6.49 -13.73
CA THR A 107 -17.85 -7.77 -13.41
C THR A 107 -16.88 -7.66 -12.22
N GLY A 108 -16.67 -6.46 -11.65
CA GLY A 108 -15.79 -6.27 -10.49
C GLY A 108 -15.01 -4.96 -10.50
N ASN A 109 -14.28 -4.74 -9.40
CA ASN A 109 -13.34 -3.64 -9.26
C ASN A 109 -11.95 -4.05 -9.77
N GLY A 110 -11.24 -3.12 -10.41
CA GLY A 110 -9.87 -3.33 -10.80
C GLY A 110 -9.16 -2.03 -11.15
N TRP A 111 -8.01 -2.13 -11.79
CA TRP A 111 -7.16 -1.00 -12.13
C TRP A 111 -6.70 -1.07 -13.58
N LYS A 112 -6.47 0.10 -14.17
CA LYS A 112 -5.79 0.24 -15.47
C LYS A 112 -4.29 0.21 -15.22
N VAL A 113 -3.59 -0.74 -15.84
CA VAL A 113 -2.14 -0.93 -15.69
C VAL A 113 -1.48 -1.14 -17.04
N ILE A 114 -0.20 -0.80 -17.15
CA ILE A 114 0.66 -1.29 -18.21
C ILE A 114 1.46 -2.46 -17.63
N GLU A 115 1.39 -3.63 -18.25
CA GLU A 115 2.21 -4.78 -17.84
C GLU A 115 3.62 -4.62 -18.39
N MET A 116 4.63 -4.65 -17.51
CA MET A 116 6.03 -4.62 -17.93
C MET A 116 6.39 -5.92 -18.65
N ARG A 117 7.09 -5.80 -19.78
CA ARG A 117 7.60 -6.97 -20.49
C ARG A 117 8.81 -7.56 -19.76
N PRO A 118 9.04 -8.89 -19.84
CA PRO A 118 10.16 -9.54 -19.15
C PRO A 118 11.54 -8.98 -19.52
N ASP A 119 11.72 -8.48 -20.75
CA ASP A 119 12.93 -7.78 -21.20
C ASP A 119 13.17 -6.45 -20.48
N GLU A 120 12.12 -5.68 -20.20
CA GLU A 120 12.22 -4.43 -19.43
C GLU A 120 12.49 -4.69 -17.94
N ILE A 121 11.94 -5.77 -17.40
CA ILE A 121 12.18 -6.20 -16.02
C ILE A 121 13.65 -6.56 -15.81
N GLU A 122 14.25 -7.26 -16.78
CA GLU A 122 15.66 -7.66 -16.74
C GLU A 122 16.60 -6.46 -16.92
N ASN A 123 16.22 -5.47 -17.74
CA ASN A 123 17.00 -4.24 -17.93
C ASN A 123 17.00 -3.35 -16.68
N ASN A 124 15.85 -3.21 -16.01
CA ASN A 124 15.74 -2.45 -14.76
C ASN A 124 16.54 -3.08 -13.61
N GLN A 125 16.73 -4.41 -13.60
CA GLN A 125 17.59 -5.09 -12.61
C GLN A 125 19.09 -4.88 -12.88
N LYS A 126 19.50 -4.50 -14.10
CA LYS A 126 20.91 -4.29 -14.45
C LYS A 126 21.44 -2.90 -14.06
N MET A 127 20.57 -1.93 -13.74
CA MET A 127 20.96 -0.57 -13.35
C MET A 127 21.32 -0.38 -11.86
N ASP A 128 21.12 -1.38 -11.00
CA ASP A 128 21.48 -1.31 -9.55
C ASP A 128 22.97 -1.62 -9.29
N GLY A 129 23.85 -1.25 -10.22
CA GLY A 129 25.25 -1.68 -10.19
C GLY A 129 26.17 -0.79 -11.01
N SER A 130 26.16 0.52 -10.76
CA SER A 130 27.32 1.44 -10.83
C SER A 130 26.89 2.89 -11.10
N GLU A 131 26.45 3.60 -10.07
CA GLU A 131 26.88 5.00 -9.99
C GLU A 131 28.29 4.97 -9.39
N ASN A 132 29.30 5.09 -10.26
CA ASN A 132 30.65 5.48 -9.84
C ASN A 132 30.53 6.91 -9.30
N ILE A 133 30.25 7.04 -7.99
CA ILE A 133 30.42 8.32 -7.30
C ILE A 133 31.95 8.49 -7.18
N PRO A 134 32.56 9.47 -7.87
CA PRO A 134 33.98 9.72 -7.71
C PRO A 134 34.27 10.06 -6.24
N PRO A 135 35.42 9.64 -5.67
CA PRO A 135 35.72 9.79 -4.24
C PRO A 135 35.74 11.23 -3.70
N GLU A 136 35.63 12.25 -4.56
CA GLU A 136 35.75 13.67 -4.21
C GLU A 136 34.47 14.29 -3.63
N ASP A 137 33.31 13.65 -3.75
CA ASP A 137 32.01 14.23 -3.33
C ASP A 137 31.41 13.64 -2.04
N LEU A 138 32.21 12.94 -1.23
CA LEU A 138 31.77 12.54 0.12
C LEU A 138 32.01 13.69 1.12
N PRO A 139 30.96 14.21 1.79
CA PRO A 139 31.16 15.18 2.86
C PRO A 139 31.85 14.50 4.05
N PHE A 140 32.95 15.11 4.52
CA PHE A 140 33.70 14.72 5.71
C PHE A 140 32.85 14.76 7.00
#